data_AF-A0A949XXW5-F1
#
_entry.id   AF-A0A949XXW5-F1
#
_cell.length_a   1.000
_cell.length_b   1.000
_cell.length_c   1.000
_cell.angle_alpha   90.00
_cell.angle_beta   90.00
_cell.angle_gamma   90.00
#
_symmetry.space_group_name_H-M   'P 1'
#
loop_
_entity.id
_entity.type
_entity.pdbx_description
1 polymer ?
#
loop_
_entity_poly.entity_id
_entity_poly.type
_entity_poly.pdbx_seq_one_letter_code
_entity_poly.pdbx_strand_id
1 'polypeptide(L)'
;MIAATWGVVAIVAQSVLGWSGGHDPEPDPCEARGVEDAAILAQVARLQTSPSRRDRDHAAHALRKVDWRRHPEVVGALAYSLLHDPEEEVREEDAQSLTRMAPSLAVAHEALSRAADADPDHSTRRWARKGLKTLGRRCEDPCKVRGPAVVGPVAPIPGGPSIPAPASLPAPVEAVRPPIINPDDVPTSDPPAPPPDQPPPFSKGPELFAPDPSP
;
A
#
# COMPACT_ATOMS: atom_id res chain seq x y z
N MET A 1 61.54 13.15 -33.17
CA MET A 1 62.27 12.27 -34.10
C MET A 1 61.46 10.99 -34.27
N ILE A 2 61.03 10.73 -35.52
CA ILE A 2 60.77 9.42 -36.19
C ILE A 2 59.77 8.48 -35.47
N ALA A 3 58.47 8.41 -35.82
CA ALA A 3 57.84 7.80 -37.01
C ALA A 3 58.02 6.27 -37.14
N ALA A 4 56.95 5.48 -36.94
CA ALA A 4 56.78 4.18 -37.59
C ALA A 4 55.32 3.73 -37.55
N THR A 5 54.65 3.90 -38.69
CA THR A 5 53.35 3.34 -39.07
C THR A 5 53.52 1.93 -39.64
N TRP A 6 52.79 0.95 -39.11
CA TRP A 6 52.47 -0.33 -39.77
C TRP A 6 51.03 -0.67 -39.32
N GLY A 7 50.04 -0.96 -40.14
CA GLY A 7 50.06 -1.62 -41.44
C GLY A 7 49.08 -2.79 -41.35
N VAL A 8 47.90 -2.61 -41.92
CA VAL A 8 46.67 -3.42 -41.87
C VAL A 8 46.85 -4.90 -42.22
N VAL A 9 46.14 -5.80 -41.52
CA VAL A 9 45.40 -6.92 -42.15
C VAL A 9 44.07 -7.12 -41.42
N ALA A 10 42.97 -6.72 -42.07
CA ALA A 10 41.62 -7.10 -41.67
C ALA A 10 41.35 -8.52 -42.18
N ILE A 11 41.11 -9.46 -41.27
CA ILE A 11 40.51 -10.76 -41.60
C ILE A 11 39.05 -10.69 -41.16
N VAL A 12 38.17 -10.40 -42.12
CA VAL A 12 36.72 -10.59 -41.97
C VAL A 12 36.46 -12.08 -42.21
N ALA A 13 36.48 -12.86 -41.14
CA ALA A 13 35.96 -14.22 -41.16
C ALA A 13 34.43 -14.14 -41.05
N GLN A 14 33.75 -14.30 -42.18
CA GLN A 14 32.31 -14.51 -42.23
C GLN A 14 32.03 -15.94 -41.78
N SER A 15 31.80 -16.14 -40.48
CA SER A 15 31.25 -17.40 -39.97
C SER A 15 29.74 -17.38 -40.15
N VAL A 16 29.30 -17.93 -41.28
CA VAL A 16 27.94 -18.39 -41.52
C VAL A 16 27.72 -19.61 -40.62
N LEU A 17 27.27 -19.38 -39.38
CA LEU A 17 26.78 -20.42 -38.51
C LEU A 17 25.37 -20.05 -38.05
N GLY A 18 24.44 -20.83 -38.57
CA GLY A 18 23.02 -20.92 -38.29
C GLY A 18 22.52 -20.06 -37.14
N TRP A 19 21.87 -18.95 -37.50
CA TRP A 19 20.81 -18.39 -36.69
C TRP A 19 19.67 -19.41 -36.70
N SER A 20 19.77 -20.41 -35.81
CA SER A 20 18.65 -21.22 -35.41
C SER A 20 17.68 -20.26 -34.74
N GLY A 21 16.73 -19.75 -35.51
CA GLY A 21 15.54 -19.07 -35.01
C GLY A 21 14.78 -20.05 -34.13
N GLY A 22 15.21 -20.16 -32.88
CA GLY A 22 14.37 -20.62 -31.80
C GLY A 22 13.27 -19.58 -31.67
N HIS A 23 12.15 -19.84 -32.32
CA HIS A 23 10.89 -19.32 -31.83
C HIS A 23 10.76 -19.94 -30.44
N ASP A 24 11.11 -19.19 -29.39
CA ASP A 24 10.60 -19.49 -28.08
C ASP A 24 9.09 -19.63 -28.25
N PRO A 25 8.48 -20.76 -27.84
CA PRO A 25 7.04 -20.90 -27.89
C PRO A 25 6.47 -19.71 -27.12
N GLU A 26 5.64 -18.89 -27.77
CA GLU A 26 4.90 -17.87 -27.04
C GLU A 26 4.20 -18.59 -25.88
N PRO A 27 4.42 -18.15 -24.64
CA PRO A 27 3.81 -18.78 -23.49
C PRO A 27 2.30 -18.80 -23.73
N ASP A 28 1.70 -19.97 -23.51
CA ASP A 28 0.27 -20.15 -23.72
C ASP A 28 -0.46 -19.00 -23.00
N PRO A 29 -1.40 -18.28 -23.65
CA PRO A 29 -2.01 -17.08 -23.07
C PRO A 29 -2.65 -17.31 -21.68
N CYS A 30 -2.97 -18.56 -21.37
CA CYS A 30 -3.46 -19.02 -20.07
C CYS A 30 -2.37 -19.07 -18.99
N GLU A 31 -1.15 -19.52 -19.32
CA GLU A 31 -0.03 -19.57 -18.37
C GLU A 31 0.48 -18.17 -18.05
N ALA A 32 0.62 -17.30 -19.06
CA ALA A 32 1.04 -15.91 -18.86
C ALA A 32 0.06 -15.13 -17.96
N ARG A 33 -1.26 -15.35 -18.13
CA ARG A 33 -2.29 -14.76 -17.27
C ARG A 33 -2.21 -15.27 -15.84
N GLY A 34 -1.99 -16.58 -15.64
CA GLY A 34 -1.86 -17.15 -14.30
C GLY A 34 -0.68 -16.57 -13.51
N VAL A 35 0.44 -16.30 -14.19
CA VAL A 35 1.62 -15.65 -13.57
C VAL A 35 1.32 -14.19 -13.20
N GLU A 36 0.60 -13.45 -14.04
CA GLU A 36 0.16 -12.07 -13.75
C GLU A 36 -0.77 -12.03 -12.53
N ASP A 37 -1.79 -12.89 -12.51
CA ASP A 37 -2.77 -12.96 -11.41
C ASP A 37 -2.07 -13.31 -10.08
N ALA A 38 -1.13 -14.28 -10.10
CA ALA A 38 -0.34 -14.64 -8.92
C ALA A 38 0.55 -13.49 -8.43
N ALA A 39 1.16 -12.72 -9.35
CA ALA A 39 1.96 -11.56 -9.00
C ALA A 39 1.11 -10.44 -8.37
N ILE A 40 -0.11 -10.22 -8.86
CA ILE A 40 -1.06 -9.25 -8.29
C ILE A 40 -1.45 -9.66 -6.87
N LEU A 41 -1.81 -10.94 -6.67
CA LEU A 41 -2.14 -11.46 -5.33
C LEU A 41 -0.95 -11.38 -4.37
N ALA A 42 0.28 -11.59 -4.85
CA ALA A 42 1.47 -11.41 -4.04
C ALA A 42 1.68 -9.95 -3.61
N GLN A 43 1.33 -8.96 -4.46
CA GLN A 43 1.35 -7.55 -4.06
C GLN A 43 0.24 -7.21 -3.07
N VAL A 44 -0.97 -7.76 -3.25
CA VAL A 44 -2.05 -7.61 -2.26
C VAL A 44 -1.63 -8.17 -0.90
N ALA A 45 -1.03 -9.36 -0.88
CA ALA A 45 -0.50 -9.96 0.35
C ALA A 45 0.61 -9.08 0.96
N ARG A 46 1.56 -8.60 0.15
CA ARG A 46 2.63 -7.70 0.61
C ARG A 46 2.07 -6.43 1.24
N LEU A 47 1.08 -5.80 0.62
CA LEU A 47 0.39 -4.63 1.15
C LEU A 47 -0.24 -4.92 2.52
N GLN A 48 -0.84 -6.09 2.72
CA GLN A 48 -1.61 -6.36 3.93
C GLN A 48 -0.80 -6.93 5.08
N THR A 49 0.28 -7.67 4.81
CA THR A 49 0.97 -8.48 5.84
C THR A 49 2.43 -8.13 6.02
N SER A 50 3.03 -7.30 5.16
CA SER A 50 4.45 -6.99 5.30
C SER A 50 4.71 -6.15 6.55
N PRO A 51 5.67 -6.54 7.41
CA PRO A 51 6.06 -5.71 8.56
C PRO A 51 6.78 -4.42 8.12
N SER A 52 7.38 -4.43 6.94
CA SER A 52 8.13 -3.30 6.39
C SER A 52 7.17 -2.29 5.74
N ARG A 53 7.12 -1.07 6.29
CA ARG A 53 6.38 0.07 5.73
C ARG A 53 6.71 0.27 4.24
N ARG A 54 7.99 0.23 3.88
CA ARG A 54 8.46 0.44 2.50
C ARG A 54 7.90 -0.60 1.54
N ASP A 55 7.80 -1.85 1.98
CA ASP A 55 7.23 -2.92 1.15
C ASP A 55 5.73 -2.74 0.94
N ARG A 56 5.00 -2.27 1.95
CA ARG A 56 3.56 -1.97 1.83
C ARG A 56 3.32 -0.78 0.90
N ASP A 57 4.09 0.30 1.07
CA ASP A 57 4.07 1.48 0.20
C ASP A 57 4.38 1.12 -1.27
N HIS A 58 5.45 0.36 -1.51
CA HIS A 58 5.78 -0.11 -2.85
C HIS A 58 4.71 -1.03 -3.45
N ALA A 59 4.06 -1.88 -2.63
CA ALA A 59 2.95 -2.70 -3.08
C ALA A 59 1.75 -1.85 -3.49
N ALA A 60 1.36 -0.87 -2.68
CA ALA A 60 0.30 0.10 -3.01
C ALA A 60 0.60 0.84 -4.31
N HIS A 61 1.86 1.25 -4.52
CA HIS A 61 2.31 1.88 -5.75
C HIS A 61 2.22 0.95 -6.96
N ALA A 62 2.63 -0.32 -6.81
CA ALA A 62 2.58 -1.30 -7.89
C ALA A 62 1.14 -1.61 -8.31
N LEU A 63 0.26 -1.82 -7.33
CA LEU A 63 -1.16 -2.14 -7.53
C LEU A 63 -1.93 -1.05 -8.28
N ARG A 64 -1.48 0.21 -8.24
CA ARG A 64 -2.02 1.33 -9.01
C ARG A 64 -2.14 1.09 -10.52
N LYS A 65 -1.23 0.26 -11.06
CA LYS A 65 -1.15 -0.02 -12.51
C LYS A 65 -2.03 -1.20 -12.93
N VAL A 66 -2.62 -1.92 -11.97
CA VAL A 66 -3.47 -3.08 -12.23
C VAL A 66 -4.83 -2.63 -12.77
N ASP A 67 -5.35 -3.35 -13.76
CA ASP A 67 -6.73 -3.18 -14.20
C ASP A 67 -7.71 -3.74 -13.16
N TRP A 68 -8.24 -2.86 -12.33
CA TRP A 68 -9.18 -3.21 -11.27
C TRP A 68 -10.49 -3.83 -11.77
N ARG A 69 -10.84 -3.71 -13.05
CA ARG A 69 -12.02 -4.39 -13.60
C ARG A 69 -11.82 -5.90 -13.67
N ARG A 70 -10.57 -6.33 -13.90
CA ARG A 70 -10.16 -7.74 -13.86
C ARG A 70 -9.82 -8.20 -12.45
N HIS A 71 -9.32 -7.28 -11.61
CA HIS A 71 -8.88 -7.55 -10.24
C HIS A 71 -9.55 -6.62 -9.21
N PRO A 72 -10.86 -6.77 -8.97
CA PRO A 72 -11.59 -5.92 -8.02
C PRO A 72 -11.08 -6.05 -6.58
N GLU A 73 -10.46 -7.18 -6.23
CA GLU A 73 -9.83 -7.44 -4.93
C GLU A 73 -8.74 -6.42 -4.58
N VAL A 74 -8.04 -5.87 -5.59
CA VAL A 74 -7.02 -4.84 -5.40
C VAL A 74 -7.62 -3.58 -4.79
N VAL A 75 -8.82 -3.20 -5.23
CA VAL A 75 -9.51 -2.01 -4.70
C VAL A 75 -9.91 -2.23 -3.25
N GLY A 76 -10.37 -3.43 -2.91
CA GLY A 76 -10.68 -3.80 -1.53
C GLY A 76 -9.45 -3.75 -0.63
N ALA A 77 -8.31 -4.25 -1.11
CA ALA A 77 -7.05 -4.24 -0.37
C ALA A 77 -6.53 -2.82 -0.11
N LEU A 78 -6.47 -1.98 -1.15
CA LEU A 78 -6.08 -0.57 -1.03
C LEU A 78 -7.05 0.21 -0.12
N ALA A 79 -8.36 -0.02 -0.24
CA ALA A 79 -9.36 0.65 0.60
C ALA A 79 -9.26 0.23 2.07
N TYR A 80 -8.98 -1.05 2.35
CA TYR A 80 -8.74 -1.52 3.70
C TYR A 80 -7.46 -0.92 4.29
N SER A 81 -6.36 -0.96 3.55
CA SER A 81 -5.06 -0.42 3.96
C SER A 81 -5.14 1.09 4.21
N LEU A 82 -5.80 1.86 3.34
CA LEU A 82 -6.06 3.29 3.52
C LEU A 82 -6.72 3.63 4.87
N LEU A 83 -7.55 2.75 5.42
CA LEU A 83 -8.28 3.03 6.66
C LEU A 83 -7.59 2.49 7.91
N HIS A 84 -6.68 1.52 7.78
CA HIS A 84 -6.18 0.74 8.92
C HIS A 84 -4.66 0.62 8.98
N ASP A 85 -3.91 1.02 7.94
CA ASP A 85 -2.45 0.96 8.01
C ASP A 85 -1.95 1.95 9.08
N PRO A 86 -1.07 1.52 9.99
CA PRO A 86 -0.54 2.41 11.02
C PRO A 86 0.30 3.56 10.44
N GLU A 87 0.90 3.38 9.27
CA GLU A 87 1.88 4.29 8.70
C GLU A 87 1.22 5.27 7.72
N GLU A 88 1.40 6.57 7.96
CA GLU A 88 0.78 7.62 7.16
C GLU A 88 1.18 7.60 5.68
N GLU A 89 2.43 7.27 5.38
CA GLU A 89 2.93 7.24 4.00
C GLU A 89 2.25 6.14 3.18
N VAL A 90 1.94 4.99 3.80
CA VAL A 90 1.21 3.90 3.13
C VAL A 90 -0.22 4.32 2.86
N ARG A 91 -0.91 4.91 3.85
CA ARG A 91 -2.28 5.45 3.67
C ARG A 91 -2.31 6.53 2.59
N GLU A 92 -1.31 7.41 2.52
CA GLU A 92 -1.21 8.41 1.46
C GLU A 92 -1.11 7.75 0.08
N GLU A 93 -0.21 6.77 -0.07
CA GLU A 93 0.01 6.09 -1.35
C GLU A 93 -1.21 5.26 -1.78
N ASP A 94 -1.94 4.66 -0.83
CA ASP A 94 -3.22 3.99 -1.08
C ASP A 94 -4.29 4.96 -1.59
N ALA A 95 -4.46 6.11 -0.92
CA ALA A 95 -5.38 7.16 -1.37
C ALA A 95 -5.02 7.67 -2.76
N GLN A 96 -3.72 7.84 -3.02
CA GLN A 96 -3.21 8.27 -4.32
C GLN A 96 -3.43 7.20 -5.40
N SER A 97 -3.24 5.92 -5.08
CA SER A 97 -3.48 4.79 -5.98
C SER A 97 -4.95 4.67 -6.35
N LEU A 98 -5.85 4.69 -5.37
CA LEU A 98 -7.30 4.71 -5.59
C LEU A 98 -7.73 5.92 -6.43
N THR A 99 -7.14 7.09 -6.21
CA THR A 99 -7.41 8.30 -6.99
C THR A 99 -7.03 8.14 -8.46
N ARG A 100 -5.88 7.53 -8.75
CA ARG A 100 -5.36 7.35 -10.12
C ARG A 100 -6.09 6.24 -10.87
N MET A 101 -6.37 5.13 -10.20
CA MET A 101 -7.17 4.02 -10.74
C MET A 101 -8.62 4.43 -10.99
N ALA A 102 -9.14 5.31 -10.12
CA ALA A 102 -10.51 5.81 -10.13
C ALA A 102 -11.58 4.71 -10.27
N PRO A 103 -11.58 3.69 -9.39
CA PRO A 103 -12.54 2.59 -9.46
C PRO A 103 -13.95 3.05 -9.10
N SER A 104 -14.94 2.72 -9.92
CA SER A 104 -16.36 3.03 -9.66
C SER A 104 -17.00 2.02 -8.69
N LEU A 105 -16.32 1.72 -7.58
CA LEU A 105 -16.76 0.77 -6.56
C LEU A 105 -17.13 1.51 -5.26
N ALA A 106 -18.19 1.05 -4.60
CA ALA A 106 -18.67 1.64 -3.35
C ALA A 106 -17.61 1.66 -2.25
N VAL A 107 -16.85 0.57 -2.12
CA VAL A 107 -15.79 0.43 -1.12
C VAL A 107 -14.70 1.50 -1.25
N ALA A 108 -14.33 1.85 -2.49
CA ALA A 108 -13.34 2.91 -2.72
C ALA A 108 -13.90 4.28 -2.34
N HIS A 109 -15.16 4.56 -2.69
CA HIS A 109 -15.79 5.82 -2.35
C HIS A 109 -15.94 5.98 -0.84
N GLU A 110 -16.38 4.94 -0.14
CA GLU A 110 -16.52 4.97 1.32
C GLU A 110 -15.17 5.18 2.01
N ALA A 111 -14.13 4.44 1.60
CA ALA A 111 -12.80 4.58 2.18
C ALA A 111 -12.22 5.97 1.93
N LEU A 112 -12.33 6.50 0.71
CA LEU A 112 -11.90 7.86 0.40
C LEU A 112 -12.73 8.93 1.13
N SER A 113 -14.03 8.73 1.33
CA SER A 113 -14.86 9.63 2.15
C SER A 113 -14.38 9.67 3.59
N ARG A 114 -14.21 8.51 4.23
CA ARG A 114 -13.72 8.41 5.61
C ARG A 114 -12.32 9.02 5.76
N ALA A 115 -11.40 8.68 4.87
CA ALA A 115 -10.05 9.22 4.88
C ALA A 115 -10.05 10.74 4.65
N ALA A 116 -10.90 11.28 3.77
CA ALA A 116 -11.00 12.72 3.51
C ALA A 116 -11.47 13.54 4.73
N ASP A 117 -12.30 12.93 5.57
CA ASP A 117 -12.93 13.57 6.72
C ASP A 117 -12.06 13.45 7.98
N ALA A 118 -11.47 12.28 8.21
CA ALA A 118 -10.94 11.92 9.53
C ALA A 118 -9.51 11.35 9.55
N ASP A 119 -8.84 11.15 8.40
CA ASP A 119 -7.44 10.67 8.45
C ASP A 119 -6.56 11.68 9.20
N PRO A 120 -5.67 11.26 10.12
CA PRO A 120 -4.81 12.18 10.87
C PRO A 120 -3.83 12.95 9.97
N ASP A 121 -3.35 12.33 8.88
CA ASP A 121 -2.40 12.95 7.96
C ASP A 121 -3.11 13.86 6.93
N HIS A 122 -2.56 15.05 6.76
CA HIS A 122 -3.10 16.06 5.85
C HIS A 122 -2.97 15.64 4.38
N SER A 123 -1.85 15.01 3.99
CA SER A 123 -1.61 14.62 2.60
C SER A 123 -2.58 13.53 2.16
N THR A 124 -2.85 12.57 3.04
CA THR A 124 -3.86 11.52 2.87
C THR A 124 -5.25 12.11 2.71
N ARG A 125 -5.67 13.04 3.59
CA ARG A 125 -6.96 13.76 3.44
C ARG A 125 -7.04 14.48 2.09
N ARG A 126 -5.95 15.13 1.66
CA ARG A 126 -5.89 15.86 0.39
C ARG A 126 -6.06 14.93 -0.80
N TRP A 127 -5.36 13.80 -0.83
CA TRP A 127 -5.50 12.81 -1.89
C TRP A 127 -6.89 12.19 -1.89
N ALA A 128 -7.44 11.86 -0.73
CA ALA A 128 -8.77 11.28 -0.60
C ALA A 128 -9.85 12.20 -1.21
N ARG A 129 -9.82 13.51 -0.89
CA ARG A 129 -10.72 14.52 -1.50
C ARG A 129 -10.54 14.63 -3.01
N LYS A 130 -9.31 14.52 -3.50
CA LYS A 130 -9.02 14.51 -4.95
C LYS A 130 -9.60 13.24 -5.59
N GLY A 131 -9.45 12.09 -4.95
CA GLY A 131 -10.05 10.81 -5.35
C GLY A 131 -11.56 10.91 -5.50
N LEU A 132 -12.27 11.44 -4.49
CA LEU A 132 -13.72 11.64 -4.55
C LEU A 132 -14.16 12.52 -5.72
N LYS A 133 -13.42 13.60 -6.01
CA LYS A 133 -13.69 14.44 -7.18
C LYS A 133 -13.48 13.67 -8.49
N THR A 134 -12.44 12.85 -8.58
CA THR A 134 -12.15 12.03 -9.77
C THR A 134 -13.21 10.95 -9.97
N LEU A 135 -13.56 10.20 -8.92
CA LEU A 135 -14.62 9.20 -8.95
C LEU A 135 -15.96 9.83 -9.33
N GLY A 136 -16.24 11.01 -8.78
CA GLY A 136 -17.47 11.73 -9.09
C GLY A 136 -17.64 12.17 -10.54
N ARG A 137 -16.53 12.33 -11.28
CA ARG A 137 -16.56 12.60 -12.73
C ARG A 137 -16.70 11.33 -13.57
N ARG A 138 -16.39 10.16 -13.00
CA ARG A 138 -16.38 8.86 -13.70
C ARG A 138 -17.56 7.96 -13.33
N CYS A 139 -18.29 8.24 -12.26
CA CYS A 139 -19.61 7.66 -12.04
C CYS A 139 -20.56 8.21 -13.10
N GLU A 140 -20.84 7.42 -14.14
CA GLU A 140 -22.04 7.60 -14.94
C GLU A 140 -23.24 7.21 -14.06
N ASP A 141 -24.30 8.02 -14.07
CA ASP A 141 -25.51 7.74 -13.29
C ASP A 141 -26.22 6.47 -13.82
N PRO A 142 -26.75 5.57 -12.95
CA PRO A 142 -26.80 5.66 -11.50
C PRO A 142 -25.79 4.69 -10.86
N CYS A 143 -24.61 5.18 -10.47
CA CYS A 143 -23.76 4.39 -9.58
C CYS A 143 -24.46 4.32 -8.20
N LYS A 144 -24.73 3.10 -7.70
CA LYS A 144 -25.45 2.79 -6.44
C LYS A 144 -24.98 3.59 -5.21
N VAL A 145 -23.78 4.16 -5.29
CA VAL A 145 -23.10 4.97 -4.26
C VAL A 145 -23.67 6.38 -4.14
N ARG A 146 -24.12 7.01 -5.25
CA ARG A 146 -24.55 8.41 -5.24
C ARG A 146 -26.02 8.62 -4.85
N GLY A 147 -26.82 7.55 -4.77
CA GLY A 147 -28.27 7.66 -4.72
C GLY A 147 -28.82 8.39 -5.96
N PRO A 148 -30.14 8.41 -6.17
CA PRO A 148 -30.69 9.31 -7.18
C PRO A 148 -30.33 10.74 -6.78
N ALA A 149 -29.66 11.47 -7.69
CA ALA A 149 -29.38 12.88 -7.49
C ALA A 149 -30.72 13.63 -7.33
N VAL A 150 -31.13 13.91 -6.10
CA VAL A 150 -32.26 14.79 -5.82
C VAL A 150 -31.80 16.22 -6.10
N VAL A 151 -31.69 16.56 -7.37
CA VAL A 151 -31.55 17.93 -7.84
C VAL A 151 -32.97 18.48 -8.00
N GLY A 152 -33.63 18.69 -6.88
CA GLY A 152 -34.86 19.48 -6.80
C GLY A 152 -34.53 20.86 -6.21
N PRO A 153 -35.16 21.95 -6.68
CA PRO A 153 -35.01 23.25 -6.05
C PRO A 153 -35.45 23.14 -4.58
N VAL A 154 -34.57 23.53 -3.66
CA VAL A 154 -34.91 23.67 -2.24
C VAL A 154 -35.99 24.74 -2.13
N ALA A 155 -37.24 24.30 -2.08
CA ALA A 155 -38.36 25.15 -1.72
C ALA A 155 -38.17 25.58 -0.24
N PRO A 156 -38.39 26.86 0.10
CA PRO A 156 -38.42 27.29 1.49
C PRO A 156 -39.58 26.56 2.18
N ILE A 157 -39.28 25.79 3.22
CA ILE A 157 -40.28 25.11 4.04
C ILE A 157 -41.15 26.19 4.71
N PRO A 158 -42.48 26.24 4.46
CA PRO A 158 -43.39 27.09 5.22
C PRO A 158 -43.56 26.54 6.63
N GLY A 159 -43.57 27.44 7.60
CA GLY A 159 -43.62 27.15 9.04
C GLY A 159 -44.63 26.09 9.46
N GLY A 160 -44.16 25.20 10.33
CA GLY A 160 -44.92 24.19 11.08
C GLY A 160 -44.18 23.86 12.39
N PRO A 161 -44.88 23.36 13.41
CA PRO A 161 -44.92 24.01 14.72
C PRO A 161 -43.78 23.64 15.68
N SER A 162 -43.50 24.59 16.57
CA SER A 162 -42.55 24.54 17.67
C SER A 162 -42.58 23.21 18.44
N ILE A 163 -41.48 22.48 18.34
CA ILE A 163 -41.17 21.37 19.25
C ILE A 163 -40.87 22.00 20.63
N PRO A 164 -41.54 21.58 21.72
CA PRO A 164 -41.21 22.07 23.04
C PRO A 164 -39.81 21.58 23.44
N ALA A 165 -39.07 22.49 24.07
CA ALA A 165 -37.73 22.25 24.59
C ALA A 165 -37.67 20.95 25.43
N PRO A 166 -36.62 20.13 25.28
CA PRO A 166 -36.40 19.02 26.20
C PRO A 166 -36.11 19.60 27.58
N ALA A 167 -36.96 19.22 28.54
CA ALA A 167 -36.80 19.52 29.94
C ALA A 167 -35.47 18.95 30.48
N SER A 168 -34.80 19.79 31.27
CA SER A 168 -33.81 19.55 32.31
C SER A 168 -33.12 18.18 32.36
N LEU A 169 -31.81 18.26 32.17
CA LEU A 169 -30.79 17.27 32.54
C LEU A 169 -31.05 16.68 33.95
N PRO A 170 -31.06 15.34 34.12
CA PRO A 170 -30.80 14.75 35.41
C PRO A 170 -29.31 14.94 35.79
N ALA A 171 -29.09 15.18 37.08
CA ALA A 171 -27.82 15.45 37.75
C ALA A 171 -26.68 14.47 37.39
N PRO A 172 -25.41 14.88 37.53
CA PRO A 172 -24.27 14.01 37.27
C PRO A 172 -24.32 12.78 38.18
N VAL A 173 -24.38 11.60 37.56
CA VAL A 173 -24.13 10.34 38.24
C VAL A 173 -22.71 10.39 38.81
N GLU A 174 -22.67 10.25 40.13
CA GLU A 174 -21.48 10.16 40.96
C GLU A 174 -20.53 9.12 40.35
N ALA A 175 -19.40 9.61 39.82
CA ALA A 175 -18.35 8.76 39.32
C ALA A 175 -17.88 7.85 40.45
N VAL A 176 -18.23 6.57 40.36
CA VAL A 176 -17.63 5.52 41.17
C VAL A 176 -16.13 5.63 40.96
N ARG A 177 -15.44 6.12 41.99
CA ARG A 177 -13.98 6.19 42.00
C ARG A 177 -13.45 4.77 41.74
N PRO A 178 -12.61 4.56 40.73
CA PRO A 178 -11.86 3.31 40.65
C PRO A 178 -11.05 3.16 41.94
N PRO A 179 -10.88 1.92 42.45
CA PRO A 179 -10.05 1.70 43.62
C PRO A 179 -8.65 2.27 43.37
N ILE A 180 -8.18 3.07 44.32
CA ILE A 180 -6.79 3.49 44.39
C ILE A 180 -6.00 2.21 44.63
N ILE A 181 -5.36 1.70 43.57
CA ILE A 181 -4.33 0.68 43.70
C ILE A 181 -3.13 1.42 44.30
N ASN A 182 -2.77 1.09 45.54
CA ASN A 182 -1.55 1.61 46.15
C ASN A 182 -0.36 1.19 45.27
N PRO A 183 0.56 2.11 44.93
CA PRO A 183 1.74 1.80 44.12
C PRO A 183 2.73 0.82 44.79
N ASP A 184 2.46 0.40 46.03
CA ASP A 184 3.31 -0.55 46.79
C ASP A 184 2.89 -2.02 46.64
N ASP A 185 1.77 -2.34 45.99
CA ASP A 185 1.30 -3.72 45.75
C ASP A 185 1.68 -4.23 44.34
N VAL A 186 2.81 -3.80 43.79
CA VAL A 186 3.42 -4.48 42.64
C VAL A 186 4.24 -5.65 43.18
N PRO A 187 3.83 -6.91 42.96
CA PRO A 187 4.73 -8.02 43.20
C PRO A 187 5.97 -7.81 42.33
N THR A 188 7.11 -7.61 42.98
CA THR A 188 8.43 -7.63 42.35
C THR A 188 8.59 -9.00 41.70
N SER A 189 8.22 -9.11 40.43
CA SER A 189 8.55 -10.24 39.60
C SER A 189 10.07 -10.33 39.59
N ASP A 190 10.60 -11.40 40.16
CA ASP A 190 12.03 -11.71 40.05
C ASP A 190 12.45 -11.64 38.58
N PRO A 191 13.58 -10.99 38.28
CA PRO A 191 14.08 -10.94 36.92
C PRO A 191 14.29 -12.38 36.41
N PRO A 192 13.90 -12.67 35.15
CA PRO A 192 14.14 -13.98 34.58
C PRO A 192 15.63 -14.29 34.62
N ALA A 193 15.95 -15.51 35.04
CA ALA A 193 17.32 -16.01 35.09
C ALA A 193 18.03 -15.76 33.74
N PRO A 194 19.31 -15.33 33.76
CA PRO A 194 20.05 -15.14 32.53
C PRO A 194 20.10 -16.46 31.75
N PRO A 195 19.98 -16.41 30.41
CA PRO A 195 20.14 -17.60 29.59
C PRO A 195 21.54 -18.21 29.82
N PRO A 196 21.68 -19.55 29.81
CA PRO A 196 22.99 -20.19 29.92
C PRO A 196 23.91 -19.67 28.82
N ASP A 197 25.16 -19.36 29.22
CA ASP A 197 26.25 -18.87 28.38
C ASP A 197 26.21 -19.46 26.97
N GLN A 198 25.78 -18.64 26.00
CA GLN A 198 26.02 -18.95 24.61
C GLN A 198 27.54 -18.85 24.37
N PRO A 199 28.18 -19.91 23.86
CA PRO A 199 29.59 -19.83 23.48
C PRO A 199 29.77 -18.76 22.40
N PRO A 200 30.89 -18.00 22.43
CA PRO A 200 31.12 -16.89 21.53
C PRO A 200 31.10 -17.36 20.06
N PRO A 201 30.60 -16.52 19.13
CA PRO A 201 30.62 -16.84 17.72
C PRO A 201 32.07 -17.01 17.26
N PHE A 202 32.33 -18.14 16.60
CA PHE A 202 33.60 -18.48 15.98
C PHE A 202 34.23 -17.27 15.28
N SER A 203 35.38 -16.81 15.81
CA SER A 203 36.28 -15.91 15.12
C SER A 203 36.67 -16.55 13.78
N LYS A 204 36.14 -16.03 12.67
CA LYS A 204 36.71 -16.29 11.34
C LYS A 204 38.15 -15.80 11.37
N GLY A 205 39.08 -16.74 11.33
CA GLY A 205 40.50 -16.44 11.18
C GLY A 205 40.78 -15.70 9.87
N PRO A 206 41.87 -14.93 9.80
CA PRO A 206 42.24 -14.22 8.58
C PRO A 206 42.60 -15.22 7.47
N GLU A 207 41.94 -15.07 6.32
CA GLU A 207 42.30 -15.73 5.06
C GLU A 207 43.79 -15.51 4.77
N LEU A 208 44.49 -16.63 4.60
CA LEU A 208 45.87 -16.65 4.14
C LEU A 208 45.94 -15.99 2.75
N PHE A 209 46.71 -14.90 2.68
CA PHE A 209 47.23 -14.33 1.45
C PHE A 209 47.92 -15.40 0.60
N ALA A 210 47.42 -15.65 -0.60
CA ALA A 210 48.20 -16.24 -1.67
C ALA A 210 48.99 -15.12 -2.39
N PRO A 211 50.30 -15.29 -2.64
CA PRO A 211 51.08 -14.29 -3.37
C PRO A 211 50.81 -14.34 -4.88
N ASP A 212 50.75 -13.14 -5.47
CA ASP A 212 50.73 -12.88 -6.91
C ASP A 212 51.92 -13.53 -7.63
N PRO A 213 51.73 -14.15 -8.81
CA PRO A 213 52.82 -14.39 -9.73
C PRO A 213 53.08 -13.11 -10.57
N SER A 214 54.28 -12.55 -10.44
CA SER A 214 54.88 -11.60 -11.39
C SER A 214 56.23 -12.16 -11.85
N PRO A 215 56.80 -11.67 -12.97
CA PRO A 215 56.21 -11.09 -14.18
C PRO A 215 56.28 -12.03 -15.40
#